data_AF-A0A850VA06-F1
#
_entry.id   AF-A0A850VA06-F1
#
_cell.length_a   1.000
_cell.length_b   1.000
_cell.length_c   1.000
_cell.angle_alpha   90.00
_cell.angle_beta   90.00
_cell.angle_gamma   90.00
#
_symmetry.space_group_name_H-M   'P 1'
#
loop_
_entity.id
_entity.type
_entity.pdbx_description
1 polymer ?
#
loop_
_entity_poly.entity_id
_entity_poly.type
_entity_poly.pdbx_seq_one_letter_code
_entity_poly.pdbx_strand_id
1 'polypeptide(L)' 'MSIAASNTSMRVPAGFRNLLEGLAREVLRQQPTNVVAFAAQHFQKLLEQRE' A
#
# COMPACT_ATOMS: atom_id res chain seq x y z
N MET A 1 -4.90 -19.04 24.76
CA MET A 1 -6.06 -18.16 24.52
C MET A 1 -6.53 -18.41 23.11
N SER A 2 -7.73 -18.97 22.94
CA SER A 2 -8.31 -19.27 21.63
C SER A 2 -9.09 -18.05 21.15
N ILE A 3 -8.53 -17.29 20.22
CA ILE A 3 -9.28 -16.26 19.50
C ILE A 3 -10.18 -16.99 18.50
N ALA A 4 -11.49 -16.99 18.78
CA ALA A 4 -12.50 -17.43 17.84
C ALA A 4 -12.28 -16.69 16.52
N ALA A 5 -11.98 -17.42 15.45
CA ALA A 5 -11.85 -16.85 14.12
C ALA A 5 -13.24 -16.34 13.71
N SER A 6 -13.48 -15.05 13.95
CA SER A 6 -14.64 -14.33 13.43
C SER A 6 -14.77 -14.68 11.95
N ASN A 7 -15.98 -15.04 11.51
CA ASN A 7 -16.34 -15.56 10.19
C ASN A 7 -16.05 -14.53 9.07
N THR A 8 -14.79 -14.18 8.86
CA THR A 8 -14.35 -13.01 8.09
C THR A 8 -13.85 -13.51 6.75
N SER A 9 -14.77 -13.61 5.80
CA SER A 9 -14.44 -13.87 4.38
C SER A 9 -13.69 -12.69 3.72
N MET A 10 -13.15 -11.75 4.49
CA MET A 10 -12.29 -10.67 4.00
C MET A 10 -10.84 -11.01 4.33
N ARG A 11 -10.15 -11.57 3.34
CA ARG A 11 -8.69 -11.72 3.35
C ARG A 11 -8.08 -10.56 2.59
N VAL A 12 -6.92 -10.09 3.04
CA VAL A 12 -6.14 -9.09 2.29
C VAL A 12 -5.72 -9.70 0.95
N PRO A 13 -5.97 -9.02 -0.18
CA PRO A 13 -5.55 -9.52 -1.49
C PRO A 13 -4.05 -9.78 -1.55
N ALA A 14 -3.66 -10.83 -2.29
CA ALA A 14 -2.26 -11.12 -2.53
C ALA A 14 -1.57 -9.91 -3.19
N GLY A 15 -0.36 -9.59 -2.73
CA GLY A 15 0.42 -8.45 -3.24
C GLY A 15 0.04 -7.08 -2.66
N PHE A 16 -1.11 -6.92 -2.00
CA PHE A 16 -1.50 -5.63 -1.41
C PHE A 16 -0.50 -5.12 -0.37
N ARG A 17 0.01 -6.03 0.48
CA ARG A 17 1.06 -5.71 1.45
C ARG A 17 2.33 -5.17 0.78
N ASN A 18 2.73 -5.75 -0.35
CA ASN A 18 3.94 -5.33 -1.07
C ASN A 18 3.79 -3.92 -1.64
N LEU A 19 2.59 -3.59 -2.16
CA LEU A 19 2.27 -2.24 -2.63
C LEU A 19 2.35 -1.21 -1.50
N LEU A 20 1.77 -1.53 -0.34
CA LEU A 20 1.83 -0.65 0.84
C LEU A 20 3.27 -0.47 1.35
N GLU A 21 4.06 -1.54 1.36
CA GLU A 21 5.45 -1.49 1.79
C GLU A 21 6.32 -0.66 0.85
N GLY A 22 6.10 -0.77 -0.47
CA GLY A 22 6.74 0.08 -1.48
C GLY A 22 6.42 1.55 -1.29
N LEU A 23 5.14 1.90 -1.14
CA LEU A 23 4.71 3.27 -0.85
C LEU A 23 5.33 3.79 0.45
N ALA A 24 5.29 3.00 1.53
CA ALA A 24 5.81 3.40 2.83
C ALA A 24 7.32 3.72 2.77
N ARG A 25 8.11 2.92 2.05
CA ARG A 25 9.55 3.20 1.85
C ARG A 25 9.78 4.53 1.13
N GLU A 26 8.99 4.82 0.11
CA GLU A 26 9.14 6.06 -0.66
C GLU A 26 8.68 7.30 0.12
N VAL A 27 7.63 7.18 0.93
CA VAL A 27 7.21 8.25 1.85
C VAL A 27 8.31 8.55 2.87
N LEU A 28 8.90 7.51 3.49
CA LEU A 28 10.00 7.69 4.45
C LEU A 28 11.25 8.29 3.80
N ARG A 29 11.51 7.95 2.53
CA ARG A 29 12.65 8.48 1.77
C ARG A 29 12.49 9.95 1.40
N GLN A 30 11.31 10.34 0.90
CA GLN A 30 11.08 11.69 0.36
C GLN A 30 10.50 12.66 1.39
N GLN A 31 10.01 12.16 2.52
CA GLN A 31 9.35 12.93 3.58
C GLN A 31 8.39 14.02 3.06
N PRO A 32 7.40 13.64 2.22
CA PRO A 32 6.51 14.61 1.60
C PRO A 32 5.57 15.23 2.65
N THR A 33 5.29 16.53 2.51
CA THR A 33 4.33 17.23 3.37
C THR A 33 2.89 16.72 3.15
N ASN A 34 2.56 16.31 1.91
CA ASN A 34 1.25 15.74 1.57
C ASN A 34 1.40 14.29 1.09
N VAL A 35 1.22 13.36 2.03
CA VAL A 35 1.35 11.91 1.78
C VAL A 35 0.31 11.40 0.79
N VAL A 36 -0.93 11.91 0.81
CA VAL A 36 -2.01 11.43 -0.07
C VAL A 36 -1.74 11.82 -1.53
N ALA A 37 -1.37 13.08 -1.77
CA ALA A 37 -1.00 13.53 -3.12
C ALA A 37 0.23 12.78 -3.64
N PHE A 38 1.24 12.59 -2.78
CA PHE A 38 2.42 11.80 -3.11
C PHE A 38 2.07 10.36 -3.50
N ALA A 39 1.20 9.69 -2.73
CA ALA A 39 0.79 8.32 -3.01
C ALA A 39 0.07 8.20 -4.36
N ALA A 40 -0.84 9.14 -4.67
CA ALA A 40 -1.53 9.17 -5.95
C ALA A 40 -0.55 9.30 -7.13
N GLN A 41 0.40 10.24 -7.04
CA GLN A 41 1.43 10.42 -8.06
C GLN A 41 2.37 9.21 -8.17
N HIS A 42 2.74 8.60 -7.03
CA HIS A 42 3.61 7.43 -6.99
C HIS A 42 2.96 6.24 -7.71
N PHE A 43 1.70 5.92 -7.41
CA PHE A 43 1.00 4.83 -8.08
C PHE A 43 0.70 5.13 -9.55
N GLN A 44 0.40 6.38 -9.91
CA GLN A 44 0.25 6.80 -11.30
C GLN A 44 1.53 6.52 -12.11
N LYS A 45 2.69 6.91 -11.57
CA LYS A 45 3.99 6.65 -12.21
C LYS A 45 4.28 5.15 -12.36
N LEU A 46 3.93 4.33 -11.36
CA LEU A 46 4.09 2.87 -11.43
C LEU A 46 3.19 2.24 -12.49
N LEU A 47 1.99 2.79 -12.73
CA LEU A 47 1.10 2.33 -13.79
C LEU A 47 1.67 2.69 -15.17
N GLU A 48 2.15 3.93 -15.35
CA GLU A 48 2.77 4.40 -16.60
C GLU A 48 4.03 3.62 -16.97
N GLN A 49 4.83 3.20 -15.99
CA GLN A 49 6.02 2.36 -16.23
C GLN A 49 5.69 0.93 -16.65
N ARG A 50 4.42 0.52 -16.52
CA ARG A 50 3.95 -0.82 -16.82
C ARG A 50 3.36 -0.94 -18.22
N GLU A 51 3.05 0.20 -18.86
CA GLU A 51 2.69 0.32 -20.28
C GLU A 51 3.93 0.46 -21.17
#